data_AF-A0A7W1PFA1-F1
#
_entry.id   AF-A0A7W1PFA1-F1
#
_cell.length_a   1.000
_cell.length_b   1.000
_cell.length_c   1.000
_cell.angle_alpha   90.00
_cell.angle_beta   90.00
_cell.angle_gamma   90.00
#
_symmetry.space_group_name_H-M   'P 1'
#
loop_
_entity.id
_entity.type
_entity.pdbx_description
1 polymer ?
#
loop_
_entity_poly.entity_id
_entity_poly.type
_entity_poly.pdbx_seq_one_letter_code
_entity_poly.pdbx_strand_id
1 'polypeptide(L)'
;MRTRDATGGSAGFALVVWGTSPLPLYAEAMASTGATGTQDWTRYEIELPVPREAVRIEFGAHFSGAGTAWFDALALETVTDAAITDSVRAYIQHALELMQTHSMRRDSIDWTSFRAHAWEQVRGTRTVAALHPVLEVLVRRLGDGHSIFVRQGPNRNPAPVPPGGERAGDHVGYLRVPGFGTADPKQSTAYADAIQDAIRTLEATGACGWIVDLRNNTGGNMWPMIAGLGPLLGQNPVGWFVRPTGAREPWTYERGASLYRGTPLATVTRAHVVRDADAPVAVLTDGRTASSGEAAVVAFRGRPNTRSFGAATAGMSTGNESFEMADGSRLLITTNVYADRTGQTYGTVIAPDVTLPASGSGQPTPNDTVAVAARNWVESQPACAKAATPHR
;
A
#
# COMPACT_ATOMS: atom_id res chain seq x y z
N MET A 1 38.98 14.89 29.10
CA MET A 1 39.93 15.87 28.54
C MET A 1 39.94 17.12 29.39
N ARG A 2 41.09 17.76 29.55
CA ARG A 2 41.26 19.08 30.17
C ARG A 2 42.05 19.96 29.21
N THR A 3 41.74 21.25 29.11
CA THR A 3 42.48 22.18 28.25
C THR A 3 42.89 23.44 29.00
N ARG A 4 44.01 24.05 28.58
CA ARG A 4 44.44 25.37 29.02
C ARG A 4 44.85 26.17 27.79
N ASP A 5 44.22 27.32 27.62
CA ASP A 5 44.45 28.28 26.55
C ASP A 5 44.41 27.67 25.14
N ALA A 6 43.56 26.64 24.94
CA ALA A 6 43.40 25.97 23.66
C ALA A 6 42.73 26.90 22.64
N THR A 7 43.50 27.45 21.71
CA THR A 7 43.06 28.46 20.76
C THR A 7 43.48 28.09 19.33
N GLY A 8 42.71 28.51 18.33
CA GLY A 8 43.00 28.21 16.92
C GLY A 8 42.80 26.74 16.50
N GLY A 9 42.11 25.96 17.34
CA GLY A 9 41.75 24.56 17.08
C GLY A 9 41.07 23.94 18.30
N SER A 10 40.93 22.61 18.31
CA SER A 10 40.29 21.86 19.39
C SER A 10 41.10 20.63 19.80
N ALA A 11 40.92 20.22 21.05
CA ALA A 11 41.37 18.92 21.56
C ALA A 11 40.20 17.94 21.49
N GLY A 12 40.42 16.76 20.89
CA GLY A 12 39.36 15.82 20.62
C GLY A 12 39.88 14.38 20.50
N PHE A 13 38.92 13.47 20.33
CA PHE A 13 39.20 12.12 19.89
C PHE A 13 39.03 12.01 18.38
N ALA A 14 39.70 11.03 17.78
CA ALA A 14 39.46 10.60 16.42
C ALA A 14 39.16 9.10 16.45
N LEU A 15 38.14 8.68 15.71
CA LEU A 15 37.78 7.28 15.49
C LEU A 15 37.45 7.10 14.01
N VAL A 16 38.06 6.11 13.38
CA VAL A 16 37.91 5.81 11.95
C VAL A 16 37.73 4.30 11.78
N VAL A 17 36.67 3.90 11.09
CA VAL A 17 36.34 2.52 10.77
C VAL A 17 36.55 2.30 9.28
N TRP A 18 37.39 1.33 8.92
CA TRP A 18 37.81 1.05 7.55
C TRP A 18 37.18 -0.24 7.03
N GLY A 19 36.79 -0.21 5.76
CA GLY A 19 36.46 -1.40 4.97
C GLY A 19 37.63 -1.79 4.06
N THR A 20 37.36 -2.62 3.05
CA THR A 20 38.38 -3.02 2.05
C THR A 20 38.71 -1.93 1.03
N SER A 21 37.90 -0.85 0.99
CA SER A 21 38.12 0.33 0.16
C SER A 21 39.18 1.27 0.77
N PRO A 22 39.90 2.06 -0.05
CA PRO A 22 40.79 3.12 0.44
C PRO A 22 40.08 4.31 1.11
N LEU A 23 38.73 4.32 1.15
CA LEU A 23 37.94 5.30 1.91
C LEU A 23 37.39 4.66 3.19
N PRO A 24 37.34 5.39 4.32
CA PRO A 24 36.75 4.87 5.55
C PRO A 24 35.24 4.68 5.41
N LEU A 25 34.69 3.67 6.09
CA LEU A 25 33.25 3.44 6.23
C LEU A 25 32.61 4.50 7.12
N TYR A 26 33.29 4.83 8.23
CA TYR A 26 32.88 5.86 9.18
C TYR A 26 34.11 6.58 9.72
N ALA A 27 34.02 7.89 9.96
CA ALA A 27 35.07 8.69 10.56
C ALA A 27 34.47 9.85 11.36
N GLU A 28 34.97 10.07 12.57
CA GLU A 28 34.62 11.20 13.44
C GLU A 28 35.89 11.70 14.15
N ALA A 29 36.06 13.01 14.23
CA ALA A 29 37.25 13.67 14.75
C ALA A 29 36.94 14.89 15.64
N MET A 30 35.71 15.04 16.12
CA MET A 30 35.29 16.09 17.06
C MET A 30 35.67 17.51 16.63
N ALA A 31 35.65 17.80 15.33
CA ALA A 31 36.09 19.10 14.80
C ALA A 31 35.25 20.27 15.37
N SER A 32 33.97 20.05 15.62
CA SER A 32 33.04 21.04 16.19
C SER A 32 32.66 20.80 17.65
N THR A 33 33.01 19.64 18.21
CA THR A 33 32.58 19.18 19.55
C THR A 33 33.73 18.98 20.53
N GLY A 34 34.98 19.14 20.06
CA GLY A 34 36.19 19.05 20.88
C GLY A 34 36.30 20.19 21.90
N ALA A 35 37.14 19.97 22.91
CA ALA A 35 37.43 20.95 23.95
C ALA A 35 38.22 22.14 23.39
N THR A 36 37.83 23.36 23.79
CA THR A 36 38.44 24.63 23.37
C THR A 36 38.59 25.58 24.56
N GLY A 37 39.48 26.57 24.48
CA GLY A 37 39.77 27.49 25.57
C GLY A 37 40.37 26.79 26.80
N THR A 38 40.07 27.32 27.99
CA THR A 38 40.49 26.74 29.28
C THR A 38 39.30 26.06 29.94
N GLN A 39 39.37 24.73 30.08
CA GLN A 39 38.31 23.90 30.65
C GLN A 39 38.91 22.89 31.61
N ASP A 40 38.21 22.60 32.70
CA ASP A 40 38.59 21.54 33.63
C ASP A 40 38.27 20.15 33.05
N TRP A 41 38.68 19.09 33.75
CA TRP A 41 38.44 17.72 33.36
C TRP A 41 36.96 17.45 33.05
N THR A 42 36.69 17.19 31.77
CA THR A 42 35.35 16.90 31.25
C THR A 42 35.40 15.58 30.47
N ARG A 43 34.36 14.75 30.61
CA ARG A 43 34.23 13.48 29.87
C ARG A 43 33.74 13.76 28.45
N TYR A 44 34.35 13.08 27.48
CA TYR A 44 33.99 13.16 26.06
C TYR A 44 34.00 11.75 25.47
N GLU A 45 33.20 11.52 24.43
CA GLU A 45 32.99 10.21 23.84
C GLU A 45 32.76 10.33 22.33
N ILE A 46 33.16 9.29 21.59
CA ILE A 46 32.79 9.07 20.19
C ILE A 46 32.26 7.64 20.09
N GLU A 47 31.11 7.47 19.43
CA GLU A 47 30.54 6.17 19.10
C GLU A 47 30.38 6.07 17.58
N LEU A 48 31.00 5.07 16.95
CA LEU A 48 30.85 4.77 15.52
C LEU A 48 30.40 3.31 15.29
N PRO A 49 29.57 3.04 14.28
CA PRO A 49 29.21 1.68 13.90
C PRO A 49 30.42 0.88 13.41
N VAL A 50 30.48 -0.41 13.78
CA VAL A 50 31.47 -1.37 13.27
C VAL A 50 30.71 -2.50 12.54
N PRO A 51 30.45 -2.36 11.22
CA PRO A 51 29.71 -3.35 10.46
C PRO A 51 30.57 -4.60 10.17
N ARG A 52 29.96 -5.71 9.73
CA ARG A 52 30.67 -6.99 9.54
C ARG A 52 31.79 -6.93 8.49
N GLU A 53 31.68 -6.01 7.54
CA GLU A 53 32.67 -5.74 6.50
C GLU A 53 33.83 -4.85 6.95
N ALA A 54 33.83 -4.37 8.20
CA ALA A 54 34.93 -3.60 8.75
C ALA A 54 36.17 -4.49 8.93
N VAL A 55 37.32 -3.99 8.47
CA VAL A 55 38.61 -4.72 8.50
C VAL A 55 39.64 -4.08 9.42
N ARG A 56 39.46 -2.80 9.78
CA ARG A 56 40.40 -2.05 10.64
C ARG A 56 39.69 -0.90 11.34
N ILE A 57 40.06 -0.66 12.60
CA ILE A 57 39.65 0.51 13.39
C ILE A 57 40.92 1.29 13.75
N GLU A 58 40.92 2.59 13.50
CA GLU A 58 41.97 3.52 13.91
C GLU A 58 41.37 4.53 14.88
N PHE A 59 42.05 4.78 16.00
CA PHE A 59 41.55 5.69 17.03
C PHE A 59 42.69 6.39 17.74
N GLY A 60 42.40 7.56 18.34
CA GLY A 60 43.38 8.29 19.13
C GLY A 60 42.85 9.59 19.69
N ALA A 61 43.68 10.24 20.48
CA ALA A 61 43.49 11.63 20.90
C ALA A 61 44.29 12.54 19.98
N HIS A 62 43.75 13.72 19.67
CA HIS A 62 44.45 14.74 18.89
C HIS A 62 44.20 16.13 19.48
N PHE A 63 45.12 17.04 19.21
CA PHE A 63 44.98 18.44 19.53
C PHE A 63 45.53 19.27 18.37
N SER A 64 44.75 20.26 17.94
CA SER A 64 45.15 21.23 16.93
C SER A 64 45.09 22.64 17.52
N GLY A 65 46.01 23.51 17.10
CA GLY A 65 46.10 24.89 17.60
C GLY A 65 47.19 25.10 18.65
N ALA A 66 47.07 26.19 19.41
CA ALA A 66 48.00 26.60 20.46
C ALA A 66 47.39 26.34 21.85
N GLY A 67 48.24 26.08 22.86
CA GLY A 67 47.82 25.82 24.24
C GLY A 67 48.28 24.47 24.76
N THR A 68 47.56 23.90 25.73
CA THR A 68 47.85 22.57 26.28
C THR A 68 46.55 21.78 26.45
N ALA A 69 46.58 20.50 26.06
CA ALA A 69 45.50 19.55 26.28
C ALA A 69 46.02 18.32 27.04
N TRP A 70 45.26 17.89 28.04
CA TRP A 70 45.51 16.66 28.80
C TRP A 70 44.39 15.66 28.57
N PHE A 71 44.79 14.41 28.38
CA PHE A 71 43.91 13.26 28.17
C PHE A 71 44.24 12.23 29.24
N ASP A 72 43.21 11.70 29.88
CA ASP A 72 43.34 10.71 30.94
C ASP A 72 42.11 9.79 30.90
N ALA A 73 42.25 8.59 31.48
CA ALA A 73 41.23 7.55 31.52
C ALA A 73 40.66 7.19 30.13
N LEU A 74 41.54 7.03 29.12
CA LEU A 74 41.13 6.61 27.78
C LEU A 74 40.70 5.13 27.79
N ALA A 75 39.49 4.87 27.32
CA ALA A 75 38.95 3.53 27.14
C ALA A 75 38.40 3.38 25.71
N LEU A 76 38.63 2.21 25.12
CA LEU A 76 37.93 1.77 23.92
C LEU A 76 37.06 0.57 24.31
N GLU A 77 35.76 0.74 24.19
CA GLU A 77 34.79 -0.25 24.65
C GLU A 77 33.91 -0.68 23.48
N THR A 78 33.60 -1.98 23.42
CA THR A 78 32.53 -2.45 22.55
C THR A 78 31.20 -1.99 23.13
N VAL A 79 30.52 -1.10 22.42
CA VAL A 79 29.15 -0.72 22.76
C VAL A 79 28.22 -1.85 22.30
N THR A 80 28.13 -2.90 23.10
CA THR A 80 27.27 -4.06 22.81
C THR A 80 25.79 -3.73 22.92
N ASP A 81 25.48 -2.65 23.65
CA ASP A 81 24.18 -2.03 23.80
C ASP A 81 24.30 -0.54 23.47
N ALA A 82 24.26 -0.18 22.19
CA ALA A 82 23.84 1.16 21.83
C ALA A 82 22.35 1.22 22.22
N ALA A 83 22.11 1.54 23.49
CA ALA A 83 20.86 1.22 24.16
C ALA A 83 19.73 1.96 23.46
N ILE A 84 18.87 1.18 22.82
CA ILE A 84 17.59 1.70 22.35
C ILE A 84 16.79 2.16 23.57
N THR A 85 16.07 3.27 23.41
CA THR A 85 15.17 3.74 24.46
C THR A 85 14.00 2.75 24.63
N ASP A 86 13.38 2.74 25.80
CA ASP A 86 12.23 1.85 26.07
C ASP A 86 11.07 2.11 25.09
N SER A 87 10.88 3.36 24.66
CA SER A 87 9.87 3.72 23.65
C SER A 87 10.19 3.11 22.28
N VAL A 88 11.45 3.16 21.84
CA VAL A 88 11.90 2.50 20.60
C VAL A 88 11.73 0.99 20.70
N ARG A 89 12.13 0.39 21.83
CA ARG A 89 11.99 -1.05 22.09
C ARG A 89 10.54 -1.51 22.03
N ALA A 90 9.65 -0.82 22.74
CA ALA A 90 8.23 -1.15 22.75
C ALA A 90 7.61 -1.00 21.36
N TYR A 91 7.98 0.05 20.62
CA TYR A 91 7.43 0.33 19.30
C TYR A 91 7.81 -0.74 18.26
N ILE A 92 9.10 -1.11 18.16
CA ILE A 92 9.53 -2.15 17.22
C ILE A 92 9.03 -3.53 17.65
N GLN A 93 8.97 -3.82 18.95
CA GLN A 93 8.41 -5.08 19.45
C GLN A 93 6.94 -5.23 19.04
N HIS A 94 6.13 -4.19 19.26
CA HIS A 94 4.73 -4.19 18.87
C HIS A 94 4.55 -4.36 17.35
N ALA A 95 5.36 -3.65 16.55
CA ALA A 95 5.34 -3.80 15.09
C ALA A 95 5.64 -5.25 14.66
N LEU A 96 6.66 -5.88 15.25
CA LEU A 96 7.03 -7.27 14.96
C LEU A 96 5.94 -8.26 15.38
N GLU A 97 5.29 -8.04 16.52
CA GLU A 97 4.17 -8.86 16.99
C GLU A 97 2.96 -8.77 16.04
N LEU A 98 2.63 -7.56 15.57
CA LEU A 98 1.57 -7.36 14.58
C LEU A 98 1.89 -8.08 13.27
N MET A 99 3.11 -7.91 12.75
CA MET A 99 3.56 -8.61 11.54
C MET A 99 3.50 -10.13 11.70
N GLN A 100 3.97 -10.67 12.83
CA GLN A 100 3.99 -12.10 13.11
C GLN A 100 2.60 -12.70 13.26
N THR A 101 1.68 -11.95 13.87
CA THR A 101 0.32 -12.43 14.12
C THR A 101 -0.54 -12.36 12.86
N HIS A 102 -0.42 -11.26 12.10
CA HIS A 102 -1.42 -10.92 11.07
C HIS A 102 -0.98 -11.16 9.64
N SER A 103 0.33 -11.22 9.33
CA SER A 103 0.79 -11.35 7.95
C SER A 103 0.23 -12.60 7.27
N MET A 104 -0.22 -12.45 6.02
CA MET A 104 -0.62 -13.56 5.15
C MET A 104 0.51 -14.57 4.94
N ARG A 105 1.77 -14.14 5.11
CA ARG A 105 2.99 -14.93 4.97
C ARG A 105 3.52 -15.49 6.29
N ARG A 106 2.81 -15.29 7.41
CA ARG A 106 3.32 -15.60 8.76
C ARG A 106 3.81 -17.02 8.96
N ASP A 107 3.19 -18.01 8.32
CA ASP A 107 3.58 -19.41 8.48
C ASP A 107 4.79 -19.79 7.61
N SER A 108 5.17 -18.94 6.65
CA SER A 108 6.31 -19.13 5.74
C SER A 108 7.56 -18.34 6.15
N ILE A 109 7.45 -17.44 7.12
CA ILE A 109 8.54 -16.58 7.57
C ILE A 109 9.29 -17.25 8.73
N ASP A 110 10.62 -17.32 8.64
CA ASP A 110 11.46 -17.60 9.80
C ASP A 110 11.49 -16.38 10.72
N TRP A 111 10.59 -16.35 11.69
CA TRP A 111 10.47 -15.24 12.64
C TRP A 111 11.68 -15.07 13.55
N THR A 112 12.46 -16.12 13.79
CA THR A 112 13.70 -16.00 14.57
C THR A 112 14.70 -15.14 13.81
N SER A 113 14.96 -15.49 12.54
CA SER A 113 15.84 -14.73 11.66
C SER A 113 15.29 -13.34 11.33
N PHE A 114 13.98 -13.22 11.12
CA PHE A 114 13.32 -11.95 10.83
C PHE A 114 13.46 -10.96 12.00
N ARG A 115 13.17 -11.39 13.23
CA ARG A 115 13.29 -10.54 14.43
C ARG A 115 14.75 -10.21 14.74
N ALA A 116 15.67 -11.16 14.58
CA ALA A 116 17.10 -10.89 14.77
C ALA A 116 17.60 -9.76 13.85
N HIS A 117 17.21 -9.81 12.57
CA HIS A 117 17.53 -8.74 11.63
C HIS A 117 16.89 -7.40 12.01
N ALA A 118 15.61 -7.39 12.42
CA ALA A 118 14.95 -6.17 12.86
C ALA A 118 15.69 -5.53 14.05
N TRP A 119 16.10 -6.33 15.04
CA TRP A 119 16.84 -5.84 16.21
C TRP A 119 18.25 -5.34 15.87
N GLU A 120 18.91 -5.94 14.87
CA GLU A 120 20.19 -5.45 14.36
C GLU A 120 20.06 -4.05 13.74
N GLN A 121 19.01 -3.81 12.96
CA GLN A 121 18.78 -2.53 12.25
C GLN A 121 18.45 -1.35 13.18
N VAL A 122 18.01 -1.62 14.40
CA VAL A 122 17.55 -0.56 15.34
C VAL A 122 18.56 -0.26 16.45
N ARG A 123 19.72 -0.93 16.48
CA ARG A 123 20.78 -0.65 17.48
C ARG A 123 21.14 0.84 17.47
N GLY A 124 21.24 1.44 18.67
CA GLY A 124 21.55 2.86 18.84
C GLY A 124 20.40 3.83 18.51
N THR A 125 19.25 3.32 18.06
CA THR A 125 18.10 4.17 17.75
C THR A 125 17.50 4.74 19.03
N ARG A 126 17.44 6.07 19.13
CA ARG A 126 16.96 6.78 20.33
C ARG A 126 15.52 7.28 20.22
N THR A 127 14.98 7.43 19.01
CA THR A 127 13.64 8.01 18.77
C THR A 127 12.78 7.12 17.88
N VAL A 128 11.45 7.17 18.07
CA VAL A 128 10.48 6.43 17.23
C VAL A 128 10.54 6.89 15.78
N ALA A 129 10.73 8.18 15.52
CA ALA A 129 10.82 8.70 14.15
C ALA A 129 12.01 8.08 13.37
N ALA A 130 13.12 7.79 14.06
CA ALA A 130 14.27 7.13 13.45
C ALA A 130 14.02 5.64 13.14
N LEU A 131 12.98 5.01 13.71
CA LEU A 131 12.56 3.65 13.35
C LEU A 131 11.77 3.57 12.04
N HIS A 132 11.15 4.66 11.58
CA HIS A 132 10.23 4.62 10.44
C HIS A 132 10.85 4.02 9.17
N PRO A 133 12.08 4.39 8.74
CA PRO A 133 12.71 3.76 7.59
C PRO A 133 12.96 2.26 7.77
N VAL A 134 13.24 1.81 9.00
CA VAL A 134 13.43 0.39 9.32
C VAL A 134 12.09 -0.36 9.16
N LEU A 135 10.99 0.20 9.67
CA LEU A 135 9.66 -0.40 9.49
C LEU A 135 9.25 -0.49 8.01
N GLU A 136 9.57 0.51 7.19
CA GLU A 136 9.33 0.48 5.74
C GLU A 136 10.08 -0.67 5.05
N VAL A 137 11.27 -1.01 5.52
CA VAL A 137 12.04 -2.17 5.03
C VAL A 137 11.43 -3.48 5.55
N LEU A 138 11.07 -3.55 6.83
CA LEU A 138 10.53 -4.77 7.44
C LEU A 138 9.19 -5.19 6.82
N VAL A 139 8.27 -4.25 6.57
CA VAL A 139 6.98 -4.58 5.89
C VAL A 139 7.22 -5.14 4.48
N ARG A 140 8.18 -4.60 3.72
CA ARG A 140 8.54 -5.13 2.40
C ARG A 140 9.13 -6.53 2.49
N ARG A 141 9.90 -6.80 3.55
CA ARG A 141 10.53 -8.10 3.79
C ARG A 141 9.52 -9.20 4.16
N LEU A 142 8.26 -8.87 4.47
CA LEU A 142 7.18 -9.86 4.57
C LEU A 142 6.96 -10.59 3.24
N GLY A 143 7.32 -9.99 2.10
CA GLY A 143 7.28 -10.66 0.80
C GLY A 143 5.86 -10.91 0.26
N ASP A 144 4.86 -10.20 0.78
CA ASP A 144 3.50 -10.18 0.24
C ASP A 144 3.29 -9.11 -0.84
N GLY A 145 4.17 -8.10 -0.92
CA GLY A 145 4.16 -7.04 -1.93
C GLY A 145 3.13 -5.92 -1.69
N HIS A 146 2.25 -6.04 -0.70
CA HIS A 146 1.10 -5.16 -0.49
C HIS A 146 0.98 -4.60 0.94
N SER A 147 1.77 -5.12 1.89
CA SER A 147 1.96 -4.56 3.22
C SER A 147 2.80 -3.28 3.18
N ILE A 148 2.34 -2.23 3.87
CA ILE A 148 3.01 -0.92 3.91
C ILE A 148 2.99 -0.30 5.30
N PHE A 149 4.02 0.49 5.60
CA PHE A 149 4.05 1.38 6.76
C PHE A 149 3.69 2.78 6.29
N VAL A 150 2.68 3.38 6.92
CA VAL A 150 2.21 4.73 6.62
C VAL A 150 2.49 5.61 7.82
N ARG A 151 3.45 6.53 7.67
CA ARG A 151 3.78 7.52 8.70
C ARG A 151 2.58 8.39 9.02
N GLN A 152 2.46 8.84 10.26
CA GLN A 152 1.53 9.92 10.61
C GLN A 152 1.80 11.18 9.77
N GLY A 153 0.75 11.89 9.41
CA GLY A 153 0.85 13.12 8.64
C GLY A 153 -0.47 13.49 7.97
N PRO A 154 -0.53 14.66 7.31
CA PRO A 154 -1.69 15.04 6.54
C PRO A 154 -1.97 13.99 5.47
N ASN A 155 -3.24 13.67 5.24
CA ASN A 155 -3.62 12.76 4.17
C ASN A 155 -3.16 13.37 2.83
N ARG A 156 -2.14 12.76 2.22
CA ARG A 156 -1.58 13.20 0.92
C ARG A 156 -2.27 12.52 -0.26
N ASN A 157 -3.37 11.80 -0.02
CA ASN A 157 -4.12 11.22 -1.12
C ASN A 157 -4.60 12.34 -2.04
N PRO A 158 -4.40 12.20 -3.36
CA PRO A 158 -4.96 13.15 -4.31
C PRO A 158 -6.47 13.20 -4.13
N ALA A 159 -7.07 14.34 -4.50
CA ALA A 159 -8.52 14.48 -4.49
C ALA A 159 -9.16 13.31 -5.26
N PRO A 160 -10.23 12.68 -4.74
CA PRO A 160 -10.89 11.59 -5.45
C PRO A 160 -11.29 12.02 -6.85
N VAL A 161 -10.88 11.25 -7.86
CA VAL A 161 -11.40 11.43 -9.22
C VAL A 161 -12.86 10.97 -9.18
N PRO A 162 -13.83 11.80 -9.62
CA PRO A 162 -15.22 11.40 -9.60
C PRO A 162 -15.46 10.23 -10.55
N PRO A 163 -16.22 9.20 -10.15
CA PRO A 163 -16.70 8.20 -11.08
C PRO A 163 -17.76 8.83 -11.98
N GLY A 164 -18.11 8.14 -13.06
CA GLY A 164 -19.19 8.60 -13.92
C GLY A 164 -19.43 7.65 -15.08
N GLY A 165 -20.38 7.99 -15.92
CA GLY A 165 -20.68 7.18 -17.09
C GLY A 165 -21.05 8.02 -18.30
N GLU A 166 -20.85 7.41 -19.46
CA GLU A 166 -21.24 7.94 -20.76
C GLU A 166 -21.63 6.78 -21.69
N ARG A 167 -22.05 7.11 -22.91
CA ARG A 167 -22.40 6.12 -23.93
C ARG A 167 -21.13 5.59 -24.61
N ALA A 168 -21.06 4.27 -24.79
CA ALA A 168 -20.15 3.63 -25.72
C ALA A 168 -20.96 3.16 -26.92
N GLY A 169 -21.00 3.94 -28.00
CA GLY A 169 -21.91 3.68 -29.11
C GLY A 169 -23.38 3.92 -28.74
N ASP A 170 -24.30 3.26 -29.44
CA ASP A 170 -25.72 3.60 -29.35
C ASP A 170 -26.46 2.92 -28.21
N HIS A 171 -25.99 1.76 -27.73
CA HIS A 171 -26.76 0.94 -26.78
C HIS A 171 -25.96 0.43 -25.58
N VAL A 172 -24.70 0.82 -25.41
CA VAL A 172 -23.86 0.35 -24.30
C VAL A 172 -23.55 1.50 -23.35
N GLY A 173 -23.77 1.28 -22.05
CA GLY A 173 -23.34 2.19 -21.00
C GLY A 173 -21.88 1.92 -20.63
N TYR A 174 -21.05 2.95 -20.59
CA TYR A 174 -19.65 2.85 -20.16
C TYR A 174 -19.49 3.58 -18.83
N LEU A 175 -19.01 2.87 -17.81
CA LEU A 175 -18.84 3.35 -16.45
C LEU A 175 -17.35 3.41 -16.11
N ARG A 176 -16.87 4.57 -15.70
CA ARG A 176 -15.53 4.74 -15.13
C ARG A 176 -15.59 4.63 -13.63
N VAL A 177 -14.77 3.73 -13.08
CA VAL A 177 -14.66 3.50 -11.64
C VAL A 177 -13.20 3.71 -11.23
N PRO A 178 -12.77 4.95 -10.95
CA PRO A 178 -11.40 5.27 -10.53
C PRO A 178 -11.12 4.85 -9.09
N GLY A 179 -9.85 4.86 -8.68
CA GLY A 179 -9.47 4.63 -7.29
C GLY A 179 -10.10 5.65 -6.33
N PHE A 180 -10.40 5.21 -5.11
CA PHE A 180 -11.10 6.01 -4.10
C PHE A 180 -10.40 5.92 -2.75
N GLY A 181 -9.64 6.94 -2.37
CA GLY A 181 -8.69 6.88 -1.25
C GLY A 181 -9.19 7.41 0.10
N THR A 182 -10.48 7.72 0.26
CA THR A 182 -10.99 8.33 1.50
C THR A 182 -11.87 7.38 2.31
N ALA A 183 -11.86 7.58 3.63
CA ALA A 183 -12.74 6.91 4.59
C ALA A 183 -13.92 7.80 5.01
N ASP A 184 -14.02 9.02 4.48
CA ASP A 184 -15.13 9.94 4.78
C ASP A 184 -16.46 9.34 4.28
N PRO A 185 -17.46 9.18 5.17
CA PRO A 185 -18.74 8.56 4.79
C PRO A 185 -19.52 9.35 3.74
N LYS A 186 -19.49 10.70 3.78
CA LYS A 186 -20.23 11.54 2.83
C LYS A 186 -19.62 11.43 1.43
N GLN A 187 -18.29 11.46 1.34
CA GLN A 187 -17.59 11.25 0.07
C GLN A 187 -17.81 9.83 -0.45
N SER A 188 -17.86 8.83 0.44
CA SER A 188 -18.13 7.43 0.07
C SER A 188 -19.53 7.27 -0.53
N THR A 189 -20.55 7.86 0.11
CA THR A 189 -21.92 7.87 -0.41
C THR A 189 -22.00 8.63 -1.74
N ALA A 190 -21.39 9.81 -1.85
CA ALA A 190 -21.38 10.58 -3.10
C ALA A 190 -20.71 9.83 -4.27
N TYR A 191 -19.62 9.12 -4.01
CA TYR A 191 -18.95 8.28 -5.00
C TYR A 191 -19.87 7.15 -5.49
N ALA A 192 -20.49 6.43 -4.56
CA ALA A 192 -21.39 5.31 -4.89
C ALA A 192 -22.68 5.79 -5.60
N ASP A 193 -23.23 6.94 -5.17
CA ASP A 193 -24.38 7.59 -5.79
C ASP A 193 -24.07 7.97 -7.24
N ALA A 194 -22.91 8.56 -7.52
CA ALA A 194 -22.53 8.95 -8.87
C ALA A 194 -22.46 7.76 -9.84
N ILE A 195 -22.02 6.58 -9.37
CA ILE A 195 -22.03 5.35 -10.20
C ILE A 195 -23.47 4.89 -10.46
N GLN A 196 -24.31 4.78 -9.42
CA GLN A 196 -25.69 4.32 -9.61
C GLN A 196 -26.55 5.32 -10.39
N ASP A 197 -26.28 6.62 -10.28
CA ASP A 197 -26.94 7.66 -11.05
C ASP A 197 -26.55 7.58 -12.54
N ALA A 198 -25.29 7.26 -12.83
CA ALA A 198 -24.83 7.00 -14.20
C ALA A 198 -25.51 5.75 -14.78
N ILE A 199 -25.60 4.65 -14.02
CA ILE A 199 -26.33 3.45 -14.44
C ILE A 199 -27.79 3.81 -14.74
N ARG A 200 -28.47 4.49 -13.81
CA ARG A 200 -29.88 4.85 -13.96
C ARG A 200 -30.13 5.73 -15.20
N THR A 201 -29.24 6.69 -15.45
CA THR A 201 -29.34 7.62 -16.59
C THR A 201 -29.11 6.89 -17.92
N LEU A 202 -28.08 6.05 -17.99
CA LEU A 202 -27.73 5.32 -19.22
C LEU A 202 -28.79 4.25 -19.54
N GLU A 203 -29.33 3.59 -18.53
CA GLU A 203 -30.44 2.64 -18.71
C GLU A 203 -31.72 3.34 -19.20
N ALA A 204 -32.04 4.52 -18.64
CA ALA A 204 -33.20 5.31 -19.08
C ALA A 204 -33.10 5.77 -20.55
N THR A 205 -31.89 5.85 -21.08
CA THR A 205 -31.60 6.17 -22.50
C THR A 205 -31.41 4.91 -23.36
N GLY A 206 -31.77 3.73 -22.84
CA GLY A 206 -31.81 2.48 -23.60
C GLY A 206 -30.48 1.72 -23.64
N ALA A 207 -29.62 1.88 -22.64
CA ALA A 207 -28.47 0.97 -22.50
C ALA A 207 -28.96 -0.47 -22.26
N CYS A 208 -28.48 -1.42 -23.07
CA CYS A 208 -28.81 -2.84 -22.98
C CYS A 208 -27.72 -3.68 -22.30
N GLY A 209 -26.56 -3.07 -22.06
CA GLY A 209 -25.37 -3.73 -21.53
C GLY A 209 -24.35 -2.71 -21.06
N TRP A 210 -23.29 -3.19 -20.41
CA TRP A 210 -22.38 -2.34 -19.64
C TRP A 210 -20.92 -2.63 -19.94
N ILE A 211 -20.11 -1.59 -19.96
CA ILE A 211 -18.66 -1.66 -19.82
C ILE A 211 -18.31 -1.01 -18.47
N VAL A 212 -17.63 -1.76 -17.61
CA VAL A 212 -17.08 -1.27 -16.34
C VAL A 212 -15.58 -1.14 -16.52
N ASP A 213 -15.10 0.09 -16.57
CA ASP A 213 -13.69 0.39 -16.74
C ASP A 213 -12.98 0.59 -15.40
N LEU A 214 -12.09 -0.37 -15.09
CA LEU A 214 -11.24 -0.39 -13.89
C LEU A 214 -9.77 -0.11 -14.24
N ARG A 215 -9.46 0.28 -15.48
CA ARG A 215 -8.11 0.68 -15.88
C ARG A 215 -7.66 1.91 -15.09
N ASN A 216 -6.40 1.96 -14.71
CA ASN A 216 -5.82 2.95 -13.78
C ASN A 216 -6.44 2.98 -12.35
N ASN A 217 -7.36 2.07 -11.98
CA ASN A 217 -7.88 2.00 -10.62
C ASN A 217 -6.89 1.28 -9.70
N THR A 218 -6.06 2.04 -8.99
CA THR A 218 -5.07 1.52 -8.04
C THR A 218 -5.64 1.15 -6.67
N GLY A 219 -6.97 1.19 -6.50
CA GLY A 219 -7.67 0.76 -5.29
C GLY A 219 -8.00 1.89 -4.32
N GLY A 220 -7.76 1.65 -3.03
CA GLY A 220 -8.23 2.46 -1.91
C GLY A 220 -9.36 1.78 -1.12
N ASN A 221 -10.43 2.49 -0.82
CA ASN A 221 -11.60 1.98 -0.13
C ASN A 221 -12.57 1.30 -1.12
N MET A 222 -12.68 -0.04 -1.06
CA MET A 222 -13.51 -0.83 -1.97
C MET A 222 -15.02 -0.66 -1.73
N TRP A 223 -15.44 -0.33 -0.52
CA TRP A 223 -16.85 -0.37 -0.13
C TRP A 223 -17.76 0.51 -0.98
N PRO A 224 -17.42 1.79 -1.27
CA PRO A 224 -18.22 2.61 -2.19
C PRO A 224 -18.13 2.15 -3.65
N MET A 225 -17.05 1.49 -4.07
CA MET A 225 -16.98 0.88 -5.40
C MET A 225 -18.01 -0.25 -5.53
N ILE A 226 -18.07 -1.15 -4.55
CA ILE A 226 -19.03 -2.26 -4.51
C ILE A 226 -20.47 -1.75 -4.37
N ALA A 227 -20.70 -0.73 -3.53
CA ALA A 227 -22.03 -0.14 -3.36
C ALA A 227 -22.51 0.54 -4.65
N GLY A 228 -21.62 1.25 -5.36
CA GLY A 228 -21.92 1.90 -6.63
C GLY A 228 -22.21 0.90 -7.75
N LEU A 229 -21.37 -0.13 -7.88
CA LEU A 229 -21.49 -1.17 -8.91
C LEU A 229 -22.57 -2.21 -8.62
N GLY A 230 -23.09 -2.24 -7.40
CA GLY A 230 -24.05 -3.24 -6.90
C GLY A 230 -25.19 -3.63 -7.84
N PRO A 231 -25.86 -2.69 -8.54
CA PRO A 231 -26.91 -3.04 -9.50
C PRO A 231 -26.45 -3.97 -10.62
N LEU A 232 -25.14 -4.00 -10.92
CA LEU A 232 -24.53 -4.83 -11.95
C LEU A 232 -23.89 -6.12 -11.43
N LEU A 233 -23.70 -6.29 -10.12
CA LEU A 233 -22.93 -7.42 -9.57
C LEU A 233 -23.73 -8.74 -9.53
N GLY A 234 -25.05 -8.65 -9.49
CA GLY A 234 -25.95 -9.80 -9.42
C GLY A 234 -25.98 -10.46 -8.04
N GLN A 235 -25.98 -11.79 -8.00
CA GLN A 235 -26.21 -12.58 -6.78
C GLN A 235 -25.07 -12.47 -5.77
N ASN A 236 -25.44 -12.51 -4.48
CA ASN A 236 -24.51 -12.56 -3.36
C ASN A 236 -24.03 -13.99 -3.04
N PRO A 237 -22.88 -14.11 -2.35
CA PRO A 237 -21.91 -13.05 -2.07
C PRO A 237 -21.15 -12.64 -3.34
N VAL A 238 -20.75 -11.38 -3.42
CA VAL A 238 -20.02 -10.88 -4.59
C VAL A 238 -18.52 -11.17 -4.48
N GLY A 239 -18.01 -11.55 -3.30
CA GLY A 239 -16.68 -12.12 -3.13
C GLY A 239 -16.36 -12.45 -1.68
N TRP A 240 -15.12 -12.87 -1.43
CA TRP A 240 -14.67 -13.34 -0.12
C TRP A 240 -13.25 -12.90 0.20
N PHE A 241 -13.01 -12.53 1.47
CA PHE A 241 -11.66 -12.54 2.03
C PHE A 241 -11.35 -13.97 2.48
N VAL A 242 -10.18 -14.49 2.12
CA VAL A 242 -9.71 -15.81 2.56
C VAL A 242 -8.41 -15.63 3.34
N ARG A 243 -8.44 -16.01 4.62
CA ARG A 243 -7.27 -15.92 5.52
C ARG A 243 -6.30 -17.10 5.34
N PRO A 244 -5.07 -17.03 5.88
CA PRO A 244 -4.13 -18.17 5.85
C PRO A 244 -4.70 -19.44 6.48
N THR A 245 -5.60 -19.31 7.46
CA THR A 245 -6.29 -20.43 8.10
C THR A 245 -7.32 -21.13 7.20
N GLY A 246 -7.58 -20.59 6.00
CA GLY A 246 -8.67 -21.00 5.13
C GLY A 246 -10.04 -20.42 5.52
N ALA A 247 -10.12 -19.64 6.61
CA ALA A 247 -11.36 -18.96 6.99
C ALA A 247 -11.81 -18.00 5.88
N ARG A 248 -13.07 -18.14 5.46
CA ARG A 248 -13.69 -17.36 4.38
C ARG A 248 -14.69 -16.36 4.94
N GLU A 249 -14.64 -15.14 4.46
CA GLU A 249 -15.50 -14.05 4.93
C GLU A 249 -16.14 -13.32 3.79
N PRO A 250 -17.47 -13.35 3.67
CA PRO A 250 -18.14 -12.81 2.51
C PRO A 250 -18.19 -11.28 2.61
N TRP A 251 -18.01 -10.63 1.47
CA TRP A 251 -18.54 -9.30 1.24
C TRP A 251 -19.72 -9.37 0.26
N THR A 252 -20.76 -8.61 0.55
CA THR A 252 -22.05 -8.67 -0.15
C THR A 252 -22.51 -7.28 -0.58
N TYR A 253 -23.50 -7.25 -1.47
CA TYR A 253 -24.24 -6.04 -1.80
C TYR A 253 -25.74 -6.29 -1.62
N GLU A 254 -26.42 -5.48 -0.81
CA GLU A 254 -27.85 -5.61 -0.56
C GLU A 254 -28.52 -4.24 -0.46
N ARG A 255 -29.60 -4.04 -1.22
CA ARG A 255 -30.50 -2.87 -1.13
C ARG A 255 -29.73 -1.52 -1.11
N GLY A 256 -28.70 -1.39 -1.95
CA GLY A 256 -27.90 -0.16 -2.06
C GLY A 256 -26.69 -0.08 -1.12
N ALA A 257 -26.46 -1.07 -0.26
CA ALA A 257 -25.32 -1.10 0.64
C ALA A 257 -24.33 -2.19 0.25
N SER A 258 -23.03 -1.91 0.34
CA SER A 258 -22.01 -2.94 0.44
C SER A 258 -21.81 -3.32 1.91
N LEU A 259 -21.69 -4.63 2.18
CA LEU A 259 -21.63 -5.16 3.54
C LEU A 259 -20.44 -6.09 3.71
N TYR A 260 -19.92 -6.11 4.94
CA TYR A 260 -18.94 -7.08 5.41
C TYR A 260 -19.46 -7.68 6.71
N ARG A 261 -19.57 -9.02 6.74
CA ARG A 261 -20.17 -9.74 7.89
C ARG A 261 -21.53 -9.18 8.33
N GLY A 262 -22.34 -8.70 7.37
CA GLY A 262 -23.66 -8.10 7.62
C GLY A 262 -23.64 -6.64 8.08
N THR A 263 -22.47 -6.03 8.30
CA THR A 263 -22.36 -4.60 8.63
C THR A 263 -22.23 -3.78 7.35
N PRO A 264 -23.11 -2.78 7.10
CA PRO A 264 -22.96 -1.85 5.99
C PRO A 264 -21.68 -1.00 6.14
N LEU A 265 -20.89 -0.91 5.07
CA LEU A 265 -19.66 -0.11 5.04
C LEU A 265 -19.71 1.04 4.03
N ALA A 266 -20.57 0.97 3.02
CA ALA A 266 -20.99 2.11 2.22
C ALA A 266 -22.43 1.91 1.77
N THR A 267 -23.22 2.99 1.75
CA THR A 267 -24.64 2.97 1.38
C THR A 267 -24.93 4.14 0.45
N VAL A 268 -25.61 3.86 -0.66
CA VAL A 268 -26.13 4.88 -1.57
C VAL A 268 -27.37 5.57 -0.98
N THR A 269 -27.60 6.81 -1.37
CA THR A 269 -28.79 7.58 -0.97
C THR A 269 -30.06 6.97 -1.59
N ARG A 270 -29.96 6.49 -2.84
CA ARG A 270 -31.09 5.90 -3.55
C ARG A 270 -30.68 4.68 -4.37
N ALA A 271 -30.97 3.50 -3.82
CA ALA A 271 -30.72 2.23 -4.47
C ALA A 271 -31.41 2.16 -5.85
N HIS A 272 -30.64 1.74 -6.85
CA HIS A 272 -31.13 1.43 -8.18
C HIS A 272 -31.15 -0.09 -8.38
N VAL A 273 -32.20 -0.56 -9.05
CA VAL A 273 -32.32 -1.94 -9.51
C VAL A 273 -32.37 -1.86 -11.03
N VAL A 274 -31.45 -2.56 -11.69
CA VAL A 274 -31.46 -2.62 -13.15
C VAL A 274 -32.69 -3.38 -13.66
N ARG A 275 -33.18 -2.99 -14.83
CA ARG A 275 -34.33 -3.62 -15.52
C ARG A 275 -34.00 -5.03 -15.98
N ASP A 276 -32.77 -5.23 -16.44
CA ASP A 276 -32.26 -6.52 -16.89
C ASP A 276 -31.07 -6.93 -16.02
N ALA A 277 -31.32 -7.81 -15.05
CA ALA A 277 -30.28 -8.33 -14.16
C ALA A 277 -29.25 -9.21 -14.89
N ASP A 278 -29.63 -9.76 -16.04
CA ASP A 278 -28.81 -10.64 -16.88
C ASP A 278 -28.09 -9.88 -18.01
N ALA A 279 -28.20 -8.54 -18.02
CA ALA A 279 -27.53 -7.69 -18.99
C ALA A 279 -26.02 -8.00 -19.06
N PRO A 280 -25.44 -8.04 -20.27
CA PRO A 280 -24.02 -8.32 -20.46
C PRO A 280 -23.14 -7.23 -19.84
N VAL A 281 -22.08 -7.65 -19.14
CA VAL A 281 -21.10 -6.74 -18.52
C VAL A 281 -19.70 -7.07 -19.01
N ALA A 282 -19.04 -6.11 -19.66
CA ALA A 282 -17.62 -6.18 -19.95
C ALA A 282 -16.82 -5.46 -18.86
N VAL A 283 -15.73 -6.05 -18.38
CA VAL A 283 -14.85 -5.45 -17.35
C VAL A 283 -13.49 -5.16 -17.96
N LEU A 284 -13.02 -3.91 -17.90
CA LEU A 284 -11.73 -3.52 -18.48
C LEU A 284 -10.66 -3.40 -17.39
N THR A 285 -9.50 -4.00 -17.63
CA THR A 285 -8.36 -3.98 -16.70
C THR A 285 -7.05 -3.62 -17.39
N ASP A 286 -6.11 -3.07 -16.62
CA ASP A 286 -4.73 -2.86 -17.04
C ASP A 286 -3.75 -3.16 -15.90
N GLY A 287 -2.44 -3.04 -16.18
CA GLY A 287 -1.38 -3.27 -15.18
C GLY A 287 -1.37 -2.28 -14.01
N ARG A 288 -2.26 -1.28 -14.00
CA ARG A 288 -2.46 -0.34 -12.90
C ARG A 288 -3.72 -0.65 -12.09
N THR A 289 -4.64 -1.49 -12.59
CA THR A 289 -5.74 -2.04 -11.80
C THR A 289 -5.15 -2.85 -10.64
N ALA A 290 -5.31 -2.38 -9.41
CA ALA A 290 -4.64 -2.94 -8.23
C ALA A 290 -5.55 -2.94 -6.99
N SER A 291 -5.27 -3.82 -6.03
CA SER A 291 -5.84 -3.74 -4.67
C SER A 291 -7.37 -3.74 -4.71
N SER A 292 -8.04 -2.76 -4.09
CA SER A 292 -9.51 -2.61 -4.18
C SER A 292 -10.06 -2.49 -5.61
N GLY A 293 -9.25 -2.07 -6.59
CA GLY A 293 -9.61 -2.16 -8.01
C GLY A 293 -9.70 -3.60 -8.49
N GLU A 294 -8.79 -4.47 -8.04
CA GLU A 294 -8.86 -5.92 -8.27
C GLU A 294 -9.99 -6.57 -7.47
N ALA A 295 -10.36 -6.05 -6.30
CA ALA A 295 -11.55 -6.51 -5.58
C ALA A 295 -12.83 -6.29 -6.40
N ALA A 296 -12.94 -5.17 -7.11
CA ALA A 296 -14.03 -4.92 -8.05
C ALA A 296 -13.99 -5.88 -9.26
N VAL A 297 -12.80 -6.24 -9.78
CA VAL A 297 -12.66 -7.28 -10.82
C VAL A 297 -13.17 -8.63 -10.30
N VAL A 298 -12.72 -9.05 -9.12
CA VAL A 298 -13.15 -10.30 -8.46
C VAL A 298 -14.66 -10.30 -8.23
N ALA A 299 -15.25 -9.14 -7.91
CA ALA A 299 -16.69 -9.02 -7.72
C ALA A 299 -17.51 -9.38 -8.96
N PHE A 300 -16.94 -9.25 -10.16
CA PHE A 300 -17.57 -9.65 -11.42
C PHE A 300 -17.22 -11.09 -11.85
N ARG A 301 -16.20 -11.72 -11.25
CA ARG A 301 -15.83 -13.11 -11.58
C ARG A 301 -16.94 -14.08 -11.17
N GLY A 302 -17.22 -15.04 -12.05
CA GLY A 302 -18.32 -15.99 -11.90
C GLY A 302 -19.73 -15.41 -12.11
N ARG A 303 -19.87 -14.10 -12.38
CA ARG A 303 -21.16 -13.53 -12.79
C ARG A 303 -21.53 -14.02 -14.20
N PRO A 304 -22.77 -14.52 -14.44
CA PRO A 304 -23.24 -14.83 -15.79
C PRO A 304 -23.12 -13.64 -16.76
N ASN A 305 -23.03 -13.90 -18.07
CA ASN A 305 -22.95 -12.87 -19.12
C ASN A 305 -21.90 -11.78 -18.83
N THR A 306 -20.74 -12.19 -18.34
CA THR A 306 -19.66 -11.27 -17.95
C THR A 306 -18.35 -11.68 -18.60
N ARG A 307 -17.58 -10.73 -19.12
CA ARG A 307 -16.28 -11.00 -19.74
C ARG A 307 -15.30 -9.86 -19.49
N SER A 308 -14.05 -10.20 -19.20
CA SER A 308 -12.98 -9.22 -18.94
C SER A 308 -12.06 -9.03 -20.14
N PHE A 309 -11.56 -7.80 -20.33
CA PHE A 309 -10.76 -7.37 -21.48
C PHE A 309 -9.60 -6.47 -21.05
N GLY A 310 -8.50 -6.50 -21.81
CA GLY A 310 -7.37 -5.58 -21.63
C GLY A 310 -6.09 -6.30 -21.25
N ALA A 311 -5.40 -5.83 -20.21
CA ALA A 311 -4.17 -6.46 -19.72
C ALA A 311 -4.35 -7.01 -18.30
N ALA A 312 -3.40 -7.87 -17.88
CA ALA A 312 -3.36 -8.39 -16.52
C ALA A 312 -3.24 -7.24 -15.50
N THR A 313 -3.87 -7.43 -14.34
CA THR A 313 -3.86 -6.47 -13.23
C THR A 313 -2.48 -6.40 -12.55
N ALA A 314 -2.30 -5.45 -11.61
CA ALA A 314 -1.05 -5.23 -10.89
C ALA A 314 -0.65 -6.40 -9.96
N GLY A 315 -1.59 -7.25 -9.58
CA GLY A 315 -1.35 -8.45 -8.78
C GLY A 315 -1.33 -8.23 -7.28
N MET A 316 -2.07 -7.25 -6.80
CA MET A 316 -2.28 -6.92 -5.39
C MET A 316 -3.68 -7.35 -4.93
N SER A 317 -4.17 -8.50 -5.41
CA SER A 317 -5.53 -9.01 -5.15
C SER A 317 -5.71 -9.54 -3.72
N THR A 318 -5.30 -8.75 -2.73
CA THR A 318 -5.22 -9.11 -1.32
C THR A 318 -5.75 -7.96 -0.45
N GLY A 319 -6.29 -8.29 0.72
CA GLY A 319 -6.82 -7.31 1.66
C GLY A 319 -5.81 -6.95 2.74
N ASN A 320 -5.79 -5.66 3.08
CA ASN A 320 -4.98 -5.15 4.18
C ASN A 320 -5.87 -4.86 5.40
N GLU A 321 -5.39 -5.22 6.59
CA GLU A 321 -5.88 -4.69 7.86
C GLU A 321 -4.98 -3.54 8.29
N SER A 322 -5.56 -2.49 8.88
CA SER A 322 -4.86 -1.30 9.34
C SER A 322 -4.70 -1.34 10.86
N PHE A 323 -3.45 -1.34 11.33
CA PHE A 323 -3.10 -1.31 12.74
C PHE A 323 -2.50 0.04 13.08
N GLU A 324 -3.10 0.76 14.02
CA GLU A 324 -2.61 2.05 14.50
C GLU A 324 -1.41 1.85 15.43
N MET A 325 -0.40 2.70 15.26
CA MET A 325 0.82 2.72 16.06
C MET A 325 0.76 3.85 17.08
N ALA A 326 1.56 3.76 18.15
CA ALA A 326 1.52 4.71 19.27
C ALA A 326 1.83 6.18 18.88
N ASP A 327 2.47 6.40 17.74
CA ASP A 327 2.76 7.73 17.19
C ASP A 327 1.73 8.18 16.14
N GLY A 328 0.58 7.51 16.01
CA GLY A 328 -0.44 7.79 14.99
C GLY A 328 -0.08 7.31 13.58
N SER A 329 1.09 6.70 13.38
CA SER A 329 1.42 5.99 12.14
C SER A 329 0.57 4.71 12.04
N ARG A 330 0.57 4.05 10.88
CA ARG A 330 -0.21 2.82 10.66
C ARG A 330 0.62 1.74 9.96
N LEU A 331 0.48 0.51 10.41
CA LEU A 331 0.89 -0.69 9.69
C LEU A 331 -0.32 -1.23 8.92
N LEU A 332 -0.26 -1.20 7.60
CA LEU A 332 -1.24 -1.86 6.75
C LEU A 332 -0.63 -3.21 6.39
N ILE A 333 -1.15 -4.28 6.98
CA ILE A 333 -0.61 -5.63 6.81
C ILE A 333 -1.57 -6.42 5.93
N THR A 334 -1.04 -7.09 4.91
CA THR A 334 -1.81 -8.02 4.10
C THR A 334 -2.19 -9.24 4.92
N THR A 335 -3.49 -9.47 5.15
CA THR A 335 -3.99 -10.54 6.04
C THR A 335 -4.82 -11.59 5.33
N ASN A 336 -5.18 -11.36 4.07
CA ASN A 336 -6.08 -12.22 3.32
C ASN A 336 -5.88 -12.06 1.80
N VAL A 337 -6.33 -13.07 1.06
CA VAL A 337 -6.45 -13.05 -0.41
C VAL A 337 -7.92 -12.90 -0.80
N TYR A 338 -8.20 -12.36 -1.98
CA TYR A 338 -9.56 -12.30 -2.50
C TYR A 338 -9.99 -13.66 -3.07
N ALA A 339 -11.28 -13.95 -3.04
CA ALA A 339 -11.86 -15.04 -3.82
C ALA A 339 -13.19 -14.63 -4.44
N ASP A 340 -13.46 -15.16 -5.63
CA ASP A 340 -14.72 -14.91 -6.32
C ASP A 340 -15.87 -15.76 -5.75
N ARG A 341 -17.06 -15.58 -6.33
CA ARG A 341 -18.27 -16.33 -5.94
C ARG A 341 -18.21 -17.83 -6.25
N THR A 342 -17.29 -18.27 -7.11
CA THR A 342 -17.02 -19.70 -7.39
C THR A 342 -16.06 -20.32 -6.38
N GLY A 343 -15.36 -19.48 -5.59
CA GLY A 343 -14.35 -19.88 -4.62
C GLY A 343 -12.94 -19.92 -5.16
N GLN A 344 -12.70 -19.48 -6.40
CA GLN A 344 -11.36 -19.29 -6.93
C GLN A 344 -10.67 -18.17 -6.15
N THR A 345 -9.49 -18.44 -5.59
CA THR A 345 -8.68 -17.45 -4.89
C THR A 345 -7.76 -16.71 -5.84
N TYR A 346 -7.46 -15.46 -5.49
CA TYR A 346 -6.57 -14.55 -6.22
C TYR A 346 -5.61 -13.94 -5.20
N GLY A 347 -4.30 -14.10 -5.39
CA GLY A 347 -3.27 -13.43 -4.57
C GLY A 347 -2.11 -12.90 -5.40
N THR A 348 -2.33 -12.80 -6.72
CA THR A 348 -1.35 -12.44 -7.75
C THR A 348 -2.09 -11.73 -8.88
N VAL A 349 -1.40 -11.45 -9.99
CA VAL A 349 -2.01 -10.87 -11.20
C VAL A 349 -3.25 -11.63 -11.64
N ILE A 350 -4.29 -10.90 -12.03
CA ILE A 350 -5.54 -11.42 -12.60
C ILE A 350 -5.49 -11.17 -14.10
N ALA A 351 -5.41 -12.24 -14.90
CA ALA A 351 -5.47 -12.15 -16.35
C ALA A 351 -6.92 -11.88 -16.83
N PRO A 352 -7.15 -11.01 -17.82
CA PRO A 352 -8.47 -10.86 -18.43
C PRO A 352 -8.81 -12.06 -19.31
N ASP A 353 -10.10 -12.27 -19.58
CA ASP A 353 -10.56 -13.35 -20.48
C ASP A 353 -10.16 -13.10 -21.93
N VAL A 354 -9.97 -11.83 -22.30
CA VAL A 354 -9.45 -11.41 -23.60
C VAL A 354 -8.28 -10.46 -23.38
N THR A 355 -7.08 -10.94 -23.67
CA THR A 355 -5.88 -10.11 -23.60
C THR A 355 -5.77 -9.25 -24.84
N LEU A 356 -5.59 -7.95 -24.64
CA LEU A 356 -5.38 -6.95 -25.69
C LEU A 356 -4.19 -6.07 -25.29
N PRO A 357 -3.42 -5.55 -26.27
CA PRO A 357 -2.39 -4.56 -25.99
C PRO A 357 -3.00 -3.38 -25.23
N ALA A 358 -2.23 -2.79 -24.31
CA ALA A 358 -2.65 -1.57 -23.65
C ALA A 358 -2.94 -0.50 -24.71
N SER A 359 -4.11 0.14 -24.62
CA SER A 359 -4.35 1.42 -25.26
C SER A 359 -3.18 2.34 -24.86
N GLY A 360 -2.61 3.10 -25.80
CA GLY A 360 -1.40 3.91 -25.56
C GLY A 360 -1.50 4.83 -24.33
N SER A 361 -0.46 5.62 -24.03
CA SER A 361 -0.32 6.39 -22.77
C SER A 361 -1.40 7.45 -22.47
N GLY A 362 -2.47 7.55 -23.27
CA GLY A 362 -3.63 8.38 -23.01
C GLY A 362 -4.54 7.81 -21.92
N GLN A 363 -5.47 8.65 -21.44
CA GLN A 363 -6.51 8.20 -20.53
C GLN A 363 -7.44 7.19 -21.22
N PRO A 364 -7.93 6.17 -20.50
CA PRO A 364 -8.98 5.27 -20.98
C PRO A 364 -10.19 6.03 -21.52
N THR A 365 -10.71 5.62 -22.68
CA THR A 365 -11.90 6.21 -23.29
C THR A 365 -12.86 5.14 -23.79
N PRO A 366 -14.16 5.47 -23.99
CA PRO A 366 -15.10 4.55 -24.61
C PRO A 366 -14.75 4.13 -26.04
N ASN A 367 -13.83 4.84 -26.71
CA ASN A 367 -13.51 4.67 -28.13
C ASN A 367 -12.11 4.08 -28.37
N ASP A 368 -11.36 3.77 -27.30
CA ASP A 368 -10.06 3.11 -27.46
C ASP A 368 -10.23 1.62 -27.80
N THR A 369 -9.15 0.99 -28.27
CA THR A 369 -9.16 -0.38 -28.81
C THR A 369 -9.75 -1.40 -27.84
N VAL A 370 -9.45 -1.30 -26.55
CA VAL A 370 -9.94 -2.25 -25.53
C VAL A 370 -11.44 -2.04 -25.30
N ALA A 371 -11.88 -0.77 -25.19
CA ALA A 371 -13.29 -0.44 -25.01
C ALA A 371 -14.14 -0.80 -26.24
N VAL A 372 -13.62 -0.62 -27.46
CA VAL A 372 -14.30 -1.01 -28.70
C VAL A 372 -14.44 -2.53 -28.78
N ALA A 373 -13.41 -3.30 -28.45
CA ALA A 373 -13.49 -4.76 -28.43
C ALA A 373 -14.52 -5.26 -27.42
N ALA A 374 -14.54 -4.67 -26.22
CA ALA A 374 -15.54 -4.95 -25.21
C ALA A 374 -16.96 -4.58 -25.66
N ARG A 375 -17.16 -3.40 -26.25
CA ARG A 375 -18.45 -2.96 -26.80
C ARG A 375 -18.97 -3.94 -27.84
N ASN A 376 -18.13 -4.33 -28.81
CA ASN A 376 -18.54 -5.27 -29.85
C ASN A 376 -19.01 -6.62 -29.27
N TRP A 377 -18.34 -7.10 -28.20
CA TRP A 377 -18.78 -8.31 -27.51
C TRP A 377 -20.10 -8.11 -26.75
N VAL A 378 -20.29 -6.96 -26.09
CA VAL A 378 -21.56 -6.61 -25.41
C VAL A 378 -22.70 -6.57 -26.42
N GLU A 379 -22.53 -5.87 -27.54
CA GLU A 379 -23.54 -5.72 -28.59
C GLU A 379 -23.88 -7.05 -29.28
N SER A 380 -22.93 -7.99 -29.34
CA SER A 380 -23.20 -9.33 -29.88
C SER A 380 -24.00 -10.23 -28.95
N GLN A 381 -24.20 -9.85 -27.67
CA GLN A 381 -24.95 -10.69 -26.73
C GLN A 381 -26.46 -10.62 -27.00
N PRO A 382 -27.22 -11.71 -26.82
CA PRO A 382 -28.65 -11.76 -27.13
C PRO A 382 -29.51 -10.68 -26.45
N ALA A 383 -29.15 -10.30 -25.21
CA ALA A 383 -29.85 -9.25 -24.46
C ALA A 383 -29.73 -7.87 -25.13
N CYS A 384 -28.58 -7.58 -25.75
CA CYS A 384 -28.35 -6.34 -26.51
C CYS A 384 -28.82 -6.42 -27.96
N ALA A 385 -28.64 -7.57 -28.62
CA ALA A 385 -29.03 -7.75 -30.01
C ALA A 385 -30.54 -7.54 -30.24
N LYS A 386 -31.39 -7.90 -29.25
CA LYS A 386 -32.84 -7.65 -29.30
C LYS A 386 -33.20 -6.16 -29.27
N ALA A 387 -32.42 -5.32 -28.59
CA ALA A 387 -32.67 -3.88 -28.51
C ALA A 387 -32.33 -3.15 -29.82
N ALA A 388 -31.44 -3.71 -30.65
CA ALA A 388 -31.01 -3.15 -31.93
C ALA A 388 -31.99 -3.42 -33.09
N THR A 389 -33.06 -4.21 -32.87
CA THR A 389 -34.06 -4.50 -33.90
C THR A 389 -35.28 -3.60 -33.70
N PRO A 390 -35.53 -2.58 -34.55
CA PRO A 390 -36.75 -1.80 -34.44
C PRO A 390 -37.95 -2.72 -34.65
N HIS A 391 -38.96 -2.65 -33.78
CA HIS A 391 -40.26 -3.24 -34.07
C HIS A 391 -40.74 -2.70 -35.43
N ARG A 392 -40.80 -3.58 -36.43
CA ARG A 392 -41.36 -3.30 -37.75
C ARG A 392 -42.88 -3.28 -37.71
#